data_AF-A0A2G7HF02-F1
#
_entry.id   AF-A0A2G7HF02-F1
#
_cell.length_a   1.000
_cell.length_b   1.000
_cell.length_c   1.000
_cell.angle_alpha   90.00
_cell.angle_beta   90.00
_cell.angle_gamma   90.00
#
_symmetry.space_group_name_H-M   'P 1'
#
loop_
_entity.id
_entity.type
_entity.pdbx_description
1 polymer ?
#
loop_
_entity_poly.entity_id
_entity_poly.type
_entity_poly.pdbx_seq_one_letter_code
_entity_poly.pdbx_strand_id
1 'polypeptide(L)'
;MAIADNNSYVKEEIVKKYIPLVKYIASRVIIGKTKYIEYEDLVSYGMIGLMDALNKFDESKGMKFSTYASIRIKGSMIDELRRNSPISKGAMDKLNRYNEAIEKLQKKLNKEPNLIQIAGELNISLKEVSEIENYINYISVISLEDLIFSSEDEVPLIGTIKDEKSPSPEKHVEENEQLDYLAKAIELLNEKDRLVVTLYYYEELTLKEIGKILNVSESRVCQLHSRAIIHLKKAMAKLKYN
;
A
#
# COMPACT_ATOMS: atom_id res chain seq x y z
N MET A 1 -48.70 -14.06 -16.76
CA MET A 1 -47.69 -14.17 -15.67
C MET A 1 -47.05 -15.57 -15.57
N ALA A 2 -47.54 -16.63 -16.24
CA ALA A 2 -47.06 -18.01 -16.04
C ALA A 2 -46.00 -18.55 -17.04
N ILE A 3 -45.54 -17.77 -18.03
CA ILE A 3 -44.59 -18.25 -19.07
C ILE A 3 -43.12 -17.90 -18.70
N ALA A 4 -42.90 -16.85 -17.90
CA ALA A 4 -41.56 -16.48 -17.43
C ALA A 4 -41.02 -17.45 -16.37
N ASP A 5 -41.89 -17.96 -15.48
CA ASP A 5 -41.52 -18.88 -14.41
C ASP A 5 -41.01 -20.22 -14.93
N ASN A 6 -41.59 -20.73 -16.03
CA ASN A 6 -41.24 -22.02 -16.59
C ASN A 6 -39.83 -22.01 -17.24
N ASN A 7 -39.44 -20.89 -17.85
CA ASN A 7 -38.11 -20.73 -18.44
C ASN A 7 -37.03 -20.60 -17.34
N SER A 8 -37.35 -19.92 -16.23
CA SER A 8 -36.45 -19.83 -15.08
C SER A 8 -36.22 -21.19 -14.44
N TYR A 9 -37.28 -21.97 -14.24
CA TYR A 9 -37.21 -23.32 -13.65
C TYR A 9 -36.38 -24.28 -14.51
N VAL A 10 -36.59 -24.28 -15.83
CA VAL A 10 -35.81 -25.11 -16.77
C VAL A 10 -34.33 -24.72 -16.76
N LYS A 11 -34.01 -23.43 -16.71
CA LYS A 11 -32.62 -22.97 -16.59
C LYS A 11 -31.98 -23.42 -15.28
N GLU A 12 -32.70 -23.35 -14.17
CA GLU A 12 -32.21 -23.77 -12.86
C GLU A 12 -31.84 -25.26 -12.84
N GLU A 13 -32.70 -26.12 -13.40
CA GLU A 13 -32.44 -27.57 -13.50
C GLU A 13 -31.23 -27.88 -14.39
N ILE A 14 -31.07 -27.14 -15.50
CA ILE A 14 -29.90 -27.29 -16.36
C ILE A 14 -28.63 -26.83 -15.61
N VAL A 15 -28.67 -25.71 -14.88
CA VAL A 15 -27.54 -25.24 -14.08
C VAL A 15 -27.14 -26.32 -13.06
N LYS A 16 -28.08 -26.87 -12.29
CA LYS A 16 -27.82 -27.94 -11.31
C LYS A 16 -27.11 -29.13 -11.93
N LYS A 17 -27.52 -29.56 -13.13
CA LYS A 17 -26.89 -30.66 -13.88
C LYS A 17 -25.41 -30.40 -14.21
N TYR A 18 -25.02 -29.15 -14.43
CA TYR A 18 -23.66 -28.77 -14.83
C TYR A 18 -22.78 -28.23 -13.67
N ILE A 19 -23.30 -28.13 -12.44
CA ILE A 19 -22.48 -27.81 -11.25
C ILE A 19 -21.25 -28.74 -11.11
N PRO A 20 -21.36 -30.08 -11.30
CA PRO A 20 -20.19 -30.96 -11.21
C PRO A 20 -19.10 -30.62 -12.23
N LEU A 21 -19.48 -30.15 -13.42
CA LEU A 21 -18.53 -29.71 -14.45
C LEU A 21 -17.79 -28.43 -14.02
N VAL A 22 -18.50 -27.48 -13.41
CA VAL A 22 -17.89 -26.26 -12.84
C VAL A 22 -16.90 -26.62 -11.76
N LYS A 23 -17.29 -27.47 -10.80
CA LYS A 23 -16.42 -27.96 -9.72
C LYS A 23 -15.17 -28.67 -10.25
N TYR A 24 -15.34 -29.52 -11.27
CA TYR A 24 -14.23 -30.19 -11.95
C TYR A 24 -13.24 -29.22 -12.61
N ILE A 25 -13.74 -28.17 -13.27
CA ILE A 25 -12.89 -27.17 -13.91
C ILE A 25 -12.19 -26.31 -12.84
N ALA A 26 -12.90 -25.91 -11.78
CA ALA A 26 -12.34 -25.16 -10.66
C ALA A 26 -11.19 -25.93 -10.00
N SER A 27 -11.36 -27.23 -9.77
CA SER A 27 -10.30 -28.07 -9.17
C SER A 27 -9.07 -28.21 -10.09
N ARG A 28 -9.23 -28.12 -11.41
CA ARG A 28 -8.09 -28.09 -12.34
C ARG A 28 -7.42 -26.72 -12.44
N VAL A 29 -8.17 -25.64 -12.23
CA VAL A 29 -7.67 -24.26 -12.28
C VAL A 29 -6.92 -23.89 -10.99
N ILE A 30 -7.37 -24.40 -9.85
CA ILE A 30 -6.72 -24.16 -8.56
C ILE A 30 -5.37 -24.90 -8.43
N ILE A 31 -5.22 -26.06 -9.09
CA ILE A 31 -3.96 -26.80 -9.11
C ILE A 31 -2.88 -25.95 -9.81
N GLY A 32 -1.95 -25.42 -9.02
CA GLY A 32 -0.83 -24.59 -9.49
C GLY A 32 -1.06 -23.07 -9.37
N LYS A 33 -2.20 -22.61 -8.86
CA LYS A 33 -2.42 -21.20 -8.51
C LYS A 33 -2.60 -21.03 -7.01
N THR A 34 -1.90 -20.02 -6.50
CA THR A 34 -1.52 -19.72 -5.11
C THR A 34 -2.68 -19.51 -4.12
N LYS A 35 -2.31 -19.57 -2.83
CA LYS A 35 -3.04 -19.35 -1.55
C LYS A 35 -4.00 -18.13 -1.43
N TYR A 36 -4.29 -17.39 -2.50
CA TYR A 36 -5.03 -16.11 -2.46
C TYR A 36 -6.42 -16.19 -3.09
N ILE A 37 -6.84 -17.38 -3.53
CA ILE A 37 -8.19 -17.60 -3.99
C ILE A 37 -8.74 -18.88 -3.37
N GLU A 38 -9.95 -18.80 -2.84
CA GLU A 38 -10.65 -19.95 -2.33
C GLU A 38 -11.23 -20.78 -3.48
N TYR A 39 -11.38 -22.07 -3.23
CA TYR A 39 -11.99 -22.96 -4.22
C TYR A 39 -13.43 -22.54 -4.53
N GLU A 40 -14.15 -22.08 -3.51
CA GLU A 40 -15.51 -21.58 -3.54
C GLU A 40 -15.66 -20.34 -4.44
N ASP A 41 -14.66 -19.45 -4.43
CA ASP A 41 -14.61 -18.28 -5.31
C ASP A 41 -14.47 -18.69 -6.77
N LEU A 42 -13.57 -19.64 -7.05
CA LEU A 42 -13.40 -20.19 -8.40
C LEU A 42 -14.68 -20.86 -8.89
N VAL A 43 -15.35 -21.63 -8.03
CA VAL A 43 -16.65 -22.22 -8.36
C VAL A 43 -17.65 -21.11 -8.69
N SER A 44 -17.72 -20.05 -7.89
CA SER A 44 -18.63 -18.91 -8.12
C SER A 44 -18.36 -18.21 -9.46
N TYR A 45 -17.10 -17.92 -9.80
CA TYR A 45 -16.72 -17.37 -11.09
C TYR A 45 -17.04 -18.31 -12.26
N GLY A 46 -16.90 -19.61 -12.03
CA GLY A 46 -17.31 -20.64 -12.97
C GLY A 46 -18.82 -20.69 -13.20
N MET A 47 -19.62 -20.47 -12.16
CA MET A 47 -21.08 -20.42 -12.25
C MET A 47 -21.53 -19.25 -13.12
N ILE A 48 -20.89 -18.09 -13.02
CA ILE A 48 -21.14 -16.94 -13.91
C ILE A 48 -20.88 -17.32 -15.37
N GLY A 49 -19.75 -18.00 -15.63
CA GLY A 49 -19.41 -18.48 -16.97
C GLY A 49 -20.39 -19.53 -17.52
N LEU A 50 -20.92 -20.40 -16.66
CA LEU A 50 -21.96 -21.37 -17.03
C LEU A 50 -23.29 -20.67 -17.38
N MET A 51 -23.70 -19.67 -16.60
CA MET A 51 -24.91 -18.89 -16.90
C MET A 51 -24.81 -18.15 -18.24
N ASP A 52 -23.65 -17.55 -18.53
CA ASP A 52 -23.41 -16.91 -19.81
C ASP A 52 -23.37 -17.92 -20.98
N ALA A 53 -22.81 -19.11 -20.75
CA ALA A 53 -22.83 -20.19 -21.72
C ALA A 53 -24.26 -20.64 -22.05
N LEU A 54 -25.13 -20.77 -21.03
CA LEU A 54 -26.53 -21.13 -21.22
C LEU A 54 -27.30 -20.10 -22.04
N ASN A 55 -27.04 -18.81 -21.84
CA ASN A 55 -27.74 -17.76 -22.56
C ASN A 55 -27.29 -17.61 -24.02
N LYS A 56 -26.05 -18.00 -24.35
CA LYS A 56 -25.43 -17.78 -25.67
C LYS A 56 -25.22 -19.06 -26.49
N PHE A 57 -25.57 -20.22 -25.94
CA PHE A 57 -25.40 -21.48 -26.65
C PHE A 57 -26.35 -21.58 -27.84
N ASP A 58 -25.83 -22.09 -28.95
CA ASP A 58 -26.56 -22.30 -30.19
C ASP A 58 -26.30 -23.72 -30.67
N GLU A 59 -27.32 -24.57 -30.57
CA GLU A 59 -27.25 -25.99 -30.93
C GLU A 59 -27.06 -26.20 -32.44
N SER A 60 -27.48 -25.25 -33.27
CA SER A 60 -27.34 -25.33 -34.73
C SER A 60 -25.88 -25.36 -35.19
N LYS A 61 -24.93 -24.96 -34.33
CA LYS A 61 -23.50 -24.97 -34.59
C LYS A 61 -22.83 -26.33 -34.41
N GLY A 62 -23.59 -27.38 -34.06
CA GLY A 62 -23.12 -28.76 -34.03
C GLY A 62 -22.15 -29.10 -32.88
N MET A 63 -22.00 -28.23 -31.89
CA MET A 63 -21.16 -28.45 -30.71
C MET A 63 -22.01 -28.89 -29.52
N LYS A 64 -21.55 -29.91 -28.77
CA LYS A 64 -22.20 -30.28 -27.50
C LYS A 64 -22.11 -29.13 -26.50
N PHE A 65 -23.22 -28.86 -25.79
CA PHE A 65 -23.26 -27.81 -24.77
C PHE A 65 -22.13 -27.95 -23.73
N SER A 66 -21.82 -29.17 -23.28
CA SER A 66 -20.75 -29.42 -22.30
C SER A 66 -19.38 -28.92 -22.76
N THR A 67 -19.06 -29.11 -24.04
CA THR A 67 -17.80 -28.64 -24.66
C THR A 67 -17.77 -27.11 -24.72
N TYR A 68 -18.86 -26.48 -25.15
CA TYR A 68 -18.96 -25.02 -25.19
C TYR A 68 -18.88 -24.40 -23.79
N ALA A 69 -19.66 -24.93 -22.86
CA ALA A 69 -19.71 -24.49 -21.47
C ALA A 69 -18.34 -24.59 -20.80
N SER A 70 -17.59 -25.66 -21.06
CA SER A 70 -16.25 -25.85 -20.48
C SER A 70 -15.28 -24.72 -20.84
N ILE A 71 -15.32 -24.23 -22.08
CA ILE A 71 -14.50 -23.09 -22.53
C ILE A 71 -14.93 -21.80 -21.83
N ARG A 72 -16.24 -21.54 -21.74
CA ARG A 72 -16.80 -20.33 -21.11
C ARG A 72 -16.56 -20.29 -19.60
N ILE A 73 -16.78 -21.43 -18.91
CA ILE A 73 -16.55 -21.60 -17.47
C ILE A 73 -15.08 -21.31 -17.15
N LYS A 74 -14.15 -21.96 -17.87
CA LYS A 74 -12.71 -21.77 -17.67
C LYS A 74 -12.29 -20.33 -17.98
N GLY A 75 -12.81 -19.73 -19.05
CA GLY A 75 -12.55 -18.33 -19.40
C GLY A 75 -12.97 -17.37 -18.29
N SER A 76 -14.20 -17.51 -17.80
CA SER A 76 -14.76 -16.70 -16.70
C SER A 76 -13.89 -16.78 -15.44
N MET A 77 -13.53 -17.97 -14.99
CA MET A 77 -12.64 -18.15 -13.84
C MET A 77 -11.30 -17.44 -14.03
N ILE A 78 -10.68 -17.56 -15.21
CA ILE A 78 -9.38 -16.96 -15.49
C ILE A 78 -9.48 -15.43 -15.57
N ASP A 79 -10.55 -14.89 -16.15
CA ASP A 79 -10.75 -13.45 -16.29
C ASP A 79 -11.05 -12.78 -14.94
N GLU A 80 -11.84 -13.43 -14.10
CA GLU A 80 -12.11 -13.02 -12.71
C GLU A 80 -10.85 -13.04 -11.85
N LEU A 81 -10.08 -14.13 -11.92
CA LEU A 81 -8.76 -14.25 -11.30
C LEU A 81 -7.82 -13.11 -11.70
N ARG A 82 -7.88 -12.66 -12.95
CA ARG A 82 -7.06 -11.54 -13.44
C ARG A 82 -7.55 -10.21 -12.91
N ARG A 83 -8.86 -9.98 -12.89
CA ARG A 83 -9.44 -8.70 -12.43
C ARG A 83 -9.19 -8.47 -10.94
N ASN A 84 -9.31 -9.52 -10.15
CA ASN A 84 -9.11 -9.47 -8.71
C ASN A 84 -7.66 -9.76 -8.29
N SER A 85 -6.73 -9.87 -9.26
CA SER A 85 -5.32 -10.08 -8.93
C SER A 85 -4.73 -8.78 -8.35
N PRO A 86 -4.05 -8.84 -7.19
CA PRO A 86 -3.38 -7.66 -6.63
C PRO A 86 -2.20 -7.17 -7.48
N ILE A 87 -1.79 -7.95 -8.49
CA ILE A 87 -0.63 -7.66 -9.33
C ILE A 87 -1.02 -7.53 -10.81
N SER A 88 -0.38 -6.58 -11.50
CA SER A 88 -0.63 -6.35 -12.93
C SER A 88 -0.24 -7.56 -13.79
N LYS A 89 -0.83 -7.67 -15.00
CA LYS A 89 -0.49 -8.72 -15.97
C LYS A 89 1.02 -8.81 -16.24
N GLY A 90 1.68 -7.66 -16.42
CA GLY A 90 3.12 -7.61 -16.64
C GLY A 90 3.92 -8.11 -15.43
N ALA A 91 3.46 -7.80 -14.21
CA ALA A 91 4.09 -8.30 -12.99
C ALA A 91 3.90 -9.82 -12.83
N MET A 92 2.72 -10.36 -13.15
CA MET A 92 2.47 -11.81 -13.11
C MET A 92 3.30 -12.57 -14.16
N ASP A 93 3.43 -12.03 -15.37
CA ASP A 93 4.27 -12.63 -16.42
C ASP A 93 5.76 -12.62 -15.99
N LYS A 94 6.23 -11.54 -15.35
CA LYS A 94 7.57 -11.48 -14.77
C LYS A 94 7.76 -12.52 -13.66
N LEU A 95 6.78 -12.69 -12.77
CA LEU A 95 6.81 -13.66 -11.68
C LEU A 95 6.86 -15.12 -12.19
N ASN A 96 6.06 -15.45 -13.21
CA ASN A 96 6.08 -16.78 -13.81
C ASN A 96 7.46 -17.09 -14.42
N ARG A 97 8.01 -16.14 -15.19
CA ARG A 97 9.37 -16.27 -15.75
C ARG A 97 10.43 -16.43 -14.66
N TYR A 98 10.28 -15.70 -13.56
CA TYR A 98 11.16 -15.80 -12.39
C TYR A 98 11.13 -17.21 -11.78
N ASN A 99 9.94 -17.77 -11.55
CA ASN A 99 9.79 -19.13 -11.02
C ASN A 99 10.35 -20.21 -11.98
N GLU A 100 10.11 -20.06 -13.29
CA GLU A 100 10.69 -20.95 -14.31
C GLU A 100 12.23 -20.90 -14.31
N ALA A 101 12.81 -19.70 -14.17
CA ALA A 101 14.25 -19.53 -14.08
C ALA A 101 14.82 -20.18 -12.81
N ILE A 102 14.14 -20.04 -11.66
CA ILE A 102 14.52 -20.74 -10.42
C ILE A 102 14.50 -22.24 -10.63
N GLU A 103 13.42 -22.82 -11.15
CA GLU A 103 13.30 -24.27 -11.33
C GLU A 103 14.39 -24.81 -12.27
N LYS A 104 14.67 -24.09 -13.37
CA LYS A 104 15.73 -24.43 -14.33
C LYS A 104 17.11 -24.36 -13.68
N LEU A 105 17.40 -23.32 -12.92
CA LEU A 105 18.68 -23.15 -12.23
C LEU A 105 18.85 -24.18 -11.11
N GLN A 106 17.80 -24.49 -10.34
CA GLN A 106 17.82 -25.52 -9.31
C GLN A 106 18.16 -26.89 -9.90
N LYS A 107 17.52 -27.26 -11.02
CA LYS A 107 17.83 -28.50 -11.75
C LYS A 107 19.28 -28.55 -12.25
N LYS A 108 19.83 -27.41 -12.67
CA LYS A 108 21.19 -27.31 -13.19
C LYS A 108 22.26 -27.31 -12.09
N LEU A 109 21.99 -26.62 -10.98
CA LEU A 109 22.96 -26.36 -9.92
C LEU A 109 22.87 -27.38 -8.77
N ASN A 110 21.79 -28.17 -8.70
CA ASN A 110 21.43 -29.03 -7.57
C ASN A 110 21.44 -28.29 -6.22
N LYS A 111 21.15 -27.00 -6.25
CA LYS A 111 21.03 -26.11 -5.08
C LYS A 111 20.21 -24.88 -5.44
N GLU A 112 19.82 -24.13 -4.42
CA GLU A 112 19.08 -22.90 -4.59
C GLU A 112 19.93 -21.82 -5.30
N PRO A 113 19.42 -21.19 -6.38
CA PRO A 113 20.14 -20.15 -7.10
C PRO A 113 20.15 -18.83 -6.31
N ASN A 114 21.25 -18.09 -6.41
CA ASN A 114 21.32 -16.75 -5.84
C ASN A 114 20.72 -15.69 -6.79
N LEU A 115 20.46 -14.48 -6.27
CA LEU A 115 19.85 -13.39 -7.04
C LEU A 115 20.65 -12.99 -8.29
N ILE A 116 21.98 -13.08 -8.24
CA ILE A 116 22.86 -12.77 -9.38
C ILE A 116 22.69 -13.80 -10.49
N GLN A 117 22.58 -15.09 -10.13
CA GLN A 117 22.35 -16.17 -11.07
C GLN A 117 20.96 -16.07 -11.71
N ILE A 118 19.95 -15.70 -10.92
CA ILE A 118 18.59 -15.49 -11.42
C ILE A 118 18.54 -14.29 -12.37
N ALA A 119 19.17 -13.16 -12.00
CA ALA A 119 19.30 -12.00 -12.87
C ALA A 119 19.98 -12.34 -14.20
N GLY A 120 21.06 -13.13 -14.14
CA GLY A 120 21.78 -13.60 -15.33
C GLY A 120 20.95 -14.52 -16.24
N GLU A 121 20.17 -15.44 -15.66
CA GLU A 121 19.29 -16.35 -16.44
C GLU A 121 18.13 -15.59 -17.10
N LEU A 122 17.58 -14.59 -16.42
CA LEU A 122 16.47 -13.77 -16.92
C LEU A 122 16.92 -12.62 -17.83
N ASN A 123 18.21 -12.31 -17.82
CA ASN A 123 18.83 -11.19 -18.52
C ASN A 123 18.22 -9.83 -18.11
N ILE A 124 18.04 -9.64 -16.81
CA ILE A 124 17.49 -8.43 -16.18
C ILE A 124 18.44 -7.92 -15.08
N SER A 125 18.22 -6.69 -14.62
CA SER A 125 19.01 -6.12 -13.53
C SER A 125 18.65 -6.74 -12.17
N LEU A 126 19.59 -6.69 -11.21
CA LEU A 126 19.31 -7.07 -9.82
C LEU A 126 18.18 -6.26 -9.18
N LYS A 127 18.03 -5.00 -9.60
CA LYS A 127 16.93 -4.14 -9.15
C LYS A 127 15.58 -4.68 -9.60
N GLU A 128 15.47 -5.11 -10.86
CA GLU A 128 14.24 -5.72 -11.39
C GLU A 128 13.95 -7.07 -10.72
N VAL A 129 14.96 -7.84 -10.36
CA VAL A 129 14.77 -9.07 -9.55
C VAL A 129 14.17 -8.72 -8.19
N SER A 130 14.72 -7.71 -7.50
CA SER A 130 14.19 -7.25 -6.21
C SER A 130 12.76 -6.72 -6.29
N GLU A 131 12.40 -6.04 -7.40
CA GLU A 131 11.02 -5.63 -7.67
C GLU A 131 10.07 -6.85 -7.80
N ILE A 132 10.54 -7.94 -8.41
CA ILE A 132 9.75 -9.19 -8.51
C ILE A 132 9.58 -9.82 -7.13
N GLU A 133 10.63 -9.87 -6.30
CA GLU A 133 10.54 -10.38 -4.93
C GLU A 133 9.61 -9.55 -4.05
N ASN A 134 9.50 -8.23 -4.27
CA ASN A 134 8.53 -7.39 -3.57
C ASN A 134 7.08 -7.78 -3.88
N TYR A 135 6.77 -8.19 -5.11
CA TYR A 135 5.44 -8.73 -5.42
C TYR A 135 5.19 -10.03 -4.68
N ILE A 136 6.19 -10.92 -4.58
CA ILE A 136 6.09 -12.16 -3.80
C ILE A 136 5.82 -11.84 -2.33
N ASN A 137 6.55 -10.89 -1.74
CA ASN A 137 6.37 -10.48 -0.34
C ASN A 137 5.00 -9.85 -0.10
N TYR A 138 4.54 -8.94 -0.96
CA TYR A 138 3.20 -8.33 -0.85
C TYR A 138 2.10 -9.41 -0.85
N ILE A 139 2.27 -10.38 -1.74
CA ILE A 139 1.40 -11.54 -1.85
C ILE A 139 1.47 -12.37 -0.55
N SER A 140 2.66 -12.66 -0.02
CA SER A 140 2.84 -13.43 1.22
C SER A 140 2.38 -12.72 2.52
N VAL A 141 2.44 -11.39 2.60
CA VAL A 141 2.02 -10.62 3.79
C VAL A 141 0.53 -10.80 4.08
N ILE A 142 -0.31 -10.94 3.05
CA ILE A 142 -1.74 -11.24 3.19
C ILE A 142 -1.96 -12.59 3.90
N SER A 143 -1.03 -13.55 3.76
CA SER A 143 -1.10 -14.87 4.42
C SER A 143 -0.53 -14.87 5.85
N LEU A 144 0.17 -13.81 6.27
CA LEU A 144 0.92 -13.78 7.53
C LEU A 144 0.08 -13.21 8.68
N GLU A 145 -0.94 -12.39 8.37
CA GLU A 145 -1.99 -12.01 9.32
C GLU A 145 -2.74 -13.24 9.84
N ASP A 146 -3.03 -14.24 8.98
CA ASP A 146 -3.72 -15.47 9.40
C ASP A 146 -2.85 -16.43 10.23
N LEU A 147 -1.52 -16.37 10.06
CA LEU A 147 -0.61 -17.39 10.62
C LEU A 147 -0.03 -17.00 11.98
N ILE A 148 -0.07 -15.71 12.34
CA ILE A 148 0.37 -15.23 13.65
C ILE A 148 -0.78 -15.26 14.67
N PHE A 149 -2.02 -14.95 14.28
CA PHE A 149 -3.14 -14.72 15.23
C PHE A 149 -4.13 -15.89 15.32
N SER A 150 -3.65 -17.13 15.46
CA SER A 150 -4.52 -18.31 15.57
C SER A 150 -5.09 -18.58 16.98
N SER A 151 -4.90 -17.66 17.92
CA SER A 151 -5.34 -17.77 19.31
C SER A 151 -6.37 -16.68 19.63
N GLU A 152 -7.47 -17.01 20.30
CA GLU A 152 -8.59 -16.09 20.62
C GLU A 152 -8.19 -14.85 21.46
N ASP A 153 -7.00 -14.84 22.06
CA ASP A 153 -6.50 -13.78 22.96
C ASP A 153 -5.41 -12.87 22.36
N GLU A 154 -5.09 -12.97 21.06
CA GLU A 154 -3.98 -12.20 20.49
C GLU A 154 -4.41 -10.89 19.80
N VAL A 155 -3.70 -9.81 20.11
CA VAL A 155 -3.93 -8.47 19.55
C VAL A 155 -3.51 -8.47 18.08
N PRO A 156 -4.40 -8.10 17.13
CA PRO A 156 -4.06 -8.03 15.71
C PRO A 156 -2.80 -7.18 15.47
N LEU A 157 -1.93 -7.57 14.52
CA LEU A 157 -0.68 -6.86 14.21
C LEU A 157 -0.93 -5.37 13.97
N ILE A 158 -2.02 -5.03 13.30
CA ILE A 158 -2.45 -3.65 13.04
C ILE A 158 -2.65 -2.83 14.33
N GLY A 159 -3.05 -3.46 15.43
CA GLY A 159 -3.19 -2.84 16.75
C GLY A 159 -1.87 -2.60 17.49
N THR A 160 -0.76 -3.18 17.00
CA THR A 160 0.59 -2.97 17.57
C THR A 160 1.40 -1.92 16.83
N ILE A 161 0.95 -1.52 15.63
CA ILE A 161 1.62 -0.49 14.83
C ILE A 161 1.33 0.87 15.45
N LYS A 162 2.39 1.54 15.92
CA LYS A 162 2.30 2.89 16.46
C LYS A 162 1.88 3.88 15.37
N ASP A 163 0.87 4.69 15.65
CA ASP A 163 0.55 5.86 14.83
C ASP A 163 1.53 7.00 15.13
N GLU A 164 2.47 7.25 14.21
CA GLU A 164 3.46 8.32 14.33
C GLU A 164 2.87 9.72 14.14
N LYS A 165 1.67 9.84 13.58
CA LYS A 165 0.98 11.12 13.32
C LYS A 165 -0.01 11.49 14.43
N SER A 166 -0.22 10.61 15.40
CA SER A 166 -1.11 10.88 16.52
C SER A 166 -0.56 12.02 17.39
N PRO A 167 -1.37 13.06 17.70
CA PRO A 167 -0.95 14.15 18.55
C PRO A 167 -0.64 13.62 19.96
N SER A 168 0.62 13.76 20.40
CA SER A 168 1.00 13.43 21.77
C SER A 168 0.62 14.58 22.70
N PRO A 169 -0.21 14.34 23.73
CA PRO A 169 -0.52 15.36 24.74
C PRO A 169 0.73 15.90 25.41
N GLU A 170 1.74 15.07 25.61
CA GLU A 170 3.04 15.44 26.20
C GLU A 170 3.78 16.42 25.30
N LYS A 171 3.86 16.16 23.98
CA LYS A 171 4.47 17.09 23.02
C LYS A 171 3.72 18.43 22.96
N HIS A 172 2.39 18.40 22.99
CA HIS A 172 1.60 19.63 22.99
C HIS A 172 1.84 20.47 24.25
N VAL A 173 2.00 19.84 25.42
CA VAL A 173 2.36 20.56 26.65
C VAL A 173 3.78 21.12 26.56
N GLU A 174 4.74 20.34 26.06
CA GLU A 174 6.13 20.77 25.87
C GLU A 174 6.23 21.98 24.91
N GLU A 175 5.52 21.96 23.78
CA GLU A 175 5.47 23.07 22.83
C GLU A 175 4.87 24.35 23.44
N ASN A 176 3.80 24.22 24.23
CA ASN A 176 3.20 25.36 24.92
C ASN A 176 4.12 25.93 26.01
N GLU A 177 4.82 25.08 26.75
CA GLU A 177 5.84 25.52 27.71
C GLU A 177 6.98 26.26 27.00
N GLN A 178 7.48 25.75 25.87
CA GLN A 178 8.51 26.43 25.06
C GLN A 178 8.09 27.85 24.68
N LEU A 179 6.84 28.04 24.25
CA LEU A 179 6.31 29.35 23.89
C LEU A 179 6.20 30.29 25.09
N ASP A 180 5.77 29.79 26.25
CA ASP A 180 5.69 30.59 27.48
C ASP A 180 7.09 31.03 27.97
N TYR A 181 8.08 30.13 27.91
CA TYR A 181 9.46 30.47 28.21
C TYR A 181 10.05 31.48 27.23
N LEU A 182 9.76 31.35 25.94
CA LEU A 182 10.19 32.30 24.92
C LEU A 182 9.60 33.69 25.18
N ALA A 183 8.31 33.78 25.48
CA ALA A 183 7.65 35.04 25.81
C ALA A 183 8.32 35.72 27.02
N LYS A 184 8.54 34.97 28.11
CA LYS A 184 9.26 35.46 29.31
C LYS A 184 10.70 35.88 28.98
N ALA A 185 11.39 35.16 28.11
CA ALA A 185 12.74 35.49 27.70
C ALA A 185 12.81 36.80 26.89
N ILE A 186 11.81 37.08 26.06
CA ILE A 186 11.68 38.34 25.31
C ILE A 186 11.45 39.52 26.27
N GLU A 187 10.66 39.33 27.33
CA GLU A 187 10.43 40.36 28.36
C GLU A 187 11.71 40.72 29.14
N LEU A 188 12.64 39.78 29.30
CA LEU A 188 13.93 40.01 29.96
C LEU A 188 14.96 40.74 29.08
N LEU A 189 14.68 40.91 27.79
CA LEU A 189 15.55 41.68 26.90
C LEU A 189 15.48 43.18 27.22
N ASN A 190 16.61 43.88 27.02
CA ASN A 190 16.58 45.34 27.04
C ASN A 190 15.71 45.88 25.90
N GLU A 191 15.20 47.09 26.06
CA GLU A 191 14.24 47.69 25.11
C GLU A 191 14.74 47.70 23.66
N LYS A 192 16.04 47.95 23.45
CA LYS A 192 16.63 47.99 22.10
C LYS A 192 16.68 46.62 21.44
N ASP A 193 17.04 45.59 22.19
CA ASP A 193 17.11 44.21 21.68
C ASP A 193 15.69 43.67 21.43
N ARG A 194 14.75 43.92 22.36
CA ARG A 194 13.34 43.55 22.19
C ARG A 194 12.74 44.21 20.95
N LEU A 195 12.96 45.51 20.75
CA LEU A 195 12.45 46.25 19.61
C LEU A 195 12.95 45.67 18.27
N VAL A 196 14.24 45.33 18.17
CA VAL A 196 14.81 44.74 16.95
C VAL A 196 14.20 43.36 16.66
N VAL A 197 14.00 42.53 17.68
CA VAL A 197 13.39 41.19 17.54
C VAL A 197 11.92 41.31 17.13
N THR A 198 11.15 42.22 17.74
CA THR A 198 9.74 42.47 17.38
C THR A 198 9.62 42.95 15.94
N LEU A 199 10.40 43.94 15.54
CA LEU A 199 10.32 44.48 14.17
C LEU A 199 10.69 43.43 13.11
N TYR A 200 11.57 42.48 13.43
CA TYR A 200 12.00 41.45 12.48
C TYR A 200 11.08 40.24 12.43
N TYR A 201 10.63 39.71 13.58
CA TYR A 201 9.86 38.46 13.64
C TYR A 201 8.35 38.65 13.74
N TYR A 202 7.88 39.77 14.26
CA TYR A 202 6.45 40.06 14.40
C TYR A 202 5.93 40.96 13.30
N GLU A 203 6.68 42.02 12.99
CA GLU A 203 6.33 42.97 11.91
C GLU A 203 6.93 42.57 10.55
N GLU A 204 7.71 41.48 10.49
CA GLU A 204 8.35 40.92 9.28
C GLU A 204 9.18 41.93 8.46
N LEU A 205 9.74 42.97 9.10
CA LEU A 205 10.50 44.01 8.41
C LEU A 205 11.91 43.55 8.05
N THR A 206 12.41 44.04 6.92
CA THR A 206 13.81 43.81 6.52
C THR A 206 14.79 44.61 7.39
N LEU A 207 16.03 44.14 7.54
CA LEU A 207 17.08 44.85 8.28
C LEU A 207 17.29 46.29 7.79
N LYS A 208 17.08 46.52 6.49
CA LYS A 208 17.16 47.85 5.86
C LYS A 208 16.02 48.77 6.30
N GLU A 209 14.79 48.27 6.40
CA GLU A 209 13.63 49.02 6.88
C GLU A 209 13.74 49.33 8.37
N ILE A 210 14.17 48.34 9.16
CA ILE A 210 14.46 48.52 10.59
C ILE A 210 15.55 49.59 10.77
N GLY A 211 16.57 49.62 9.90
CA GLY A 211 17.62 50.63 9.93
C GLY A 211 17.08 52.05 9.72
N LYS A 212 16.10 52.21 8.82
CA LYS A 212 15.41 53.49 8.62
C LYS A 212 14.61 53.92 9.85
N ILE A 213 13.88 52.99 10.48
CA ILE A 213 13.08 53.26 11.69
C ILE A 213 13.98 53.68 12.85
N LEU A 214 15.11 53.00 13.03
CA LEU A 214 16.06 53.22 14.12
C LEU A 214 17.10 54.30 13.83
N ASN A 215 17.08 54.93 12.65
CA ASN A 215 18.10 55.88 12.17
C ASN A 215 19.54 55.34 12.31
N VAL A 216 19.75 54.09 11.92
CA VAL A 216 21.07 53.43 11.91
C VAL A 216 21.31 52.67 10.59
N SER A 217 22.57 52.34 10.31
CA SER A 217 22.90 51.53 9.13
C SER A 217 22.37 50.10 9.26
N GLU A 218 22.10 49.45 8.12
CA GLU A 218 21.69 48.04 8.06
C GLU A 218 22.69 47.12 8.78
N SER A 219 24.00 47.37 8.60
CA SER A 219 25.06 46.63 9.30
C SER A 219 24.94 46.77 10.83
N ARG A 220 24.53 47.95 11.32
CA ARG A 220 24.30 48.16 12.75
C ARG A 220 23.07 47.40 13.24
N VAL A 221 22.00 47.32 12.46
CA VAL A 221 20.82 46.49 12.80
C VAL A 221 21.19 45.02 12.84
N CYS A 222 21.98 44.53 11.89
CA CYS A 222 22.47 43.15 11.89
C CYS A 222 23.22 42.81 13.19
N GLN A 223 24.11 43.70 13.64
CA GLN A 223 24.81 43.54 14.93
C GLN A 223 23.86 43.53 16.13
N LEU A 224 22.86 44.44 16.15
CA LEU A 224 21.86 44.49 17.22
C LEU A 224 21.01 43.22 17.24
N HIS A 225 20.60 42.71 16.07
CA HIS A 225 19.87 41.46 15.94
C HIS A 225 20.70 40.27 16.46
N SER A 226 21.95 40.12 16.01
CA SER A 226 22.83 39.05 16.51
C SER A 226 23.03 39.13 18.03
N ARG A 227 23.19 40.33 18.58
CA ARG A 227 23.28 40.55 20.03
C ARG A 227 21.98 40.16 20.74
N ALA A 228 20.83 40.57 20.21
CA ALA A 228 19.52 40.25 20.77
C ALA A 228 19.28 38.74 20.82
N ILE A 229 19.65 37.99 19.78
CA ILE A 229 19.57 36.52 19.76
C ILE A 229 20.46 35.89 20.82
N ILE A 230 21.69 36.40 21.02
CA ILE A 230 22.59 35.90 22.09
C ILE A 230 21.98 36.16 23.48
N HIS A 231 21.41 37.34 23.70
CA HIS A 231 20.74 37.67 24.96
C HIS A 231 19.49 36.83 25.19
N LEU A 232 18.70 36.57 24.13
CA LEU A 232 17.51 35.74 24.20
C LEU A 232 17.86 34.31 24.59
N LYS A 233 18.89 33.71 23.96
CA LYS A 233 19.42 32.38 24.35
C LYS A 233 19.86 32.34 25.81
N LYS A 234 20.55 33.37 26.30
CA LYS A 234 20.96 33.46 27.71
C LYS A 234 19.75 33.58 28.65
N ALA A 235 18.72 34.35 28.27
CA ALA A 235 17.50 34.49 29.04
C ALA A 235 16.73 33.15 29.11
N MET A 236 16.61 32.43 27.99
CA MET A 236 16.01 31.09 27.96
C MET A 236 16.78 30.09 28.84
N ALA A 237 18.12 30.09 28.78
CA ALA A 237 18.95 29.23 29.64
C ALA A 237 18.79 29.57 31.14
N LYS A 238 18.62 30.85 31.48
CA LYS A 238 18.38 31.28 32.87
C LYS A 238 17.01 30.84 33.40
N LEU A 239 16.01 30.75 32.52
CA LEU A 239 14.68 30.24 32.83
C LEU A 239 14.63 28.71 33.00
N LYS A 240 15.80 28.03 32.97
CA LYS A 240 15.97 26.58 33.10
C LYS A 240 15.23 25.77 32.03
N TYR A 241 15.19 26.28 30.80
CA TYR A 241 14.89 25.44 29.65
C TYR A 241 16.15 24.66 29.28
N ASN A 242 16.23 23.39 29.71
CA ASN A 242 17.26 22.42 29.31
C ASN A 242 16.60 21.33 28.48
#